data_AF-A0A2G2M2A7-F1
#
_entry.id   AF-A0A2G2M2A7-F1
#
_cell.length_a   1.000
_cell.length_b   1.000
_cell.length_c   1.000
_cell.angle_alpha   90.00
_cell.angle_beta   90.00
_cell.angle_gamma   90.00
#
_symmetry.space_group_name_H-M   'P 1'
#
loop_
_entity.id
_entity.type
_entity.pdbx_description
1 polymer ?
#
loop_
_entity_poly.entity_id
_entity_poly.type
_entity_poly.pdbx_seq_one_letter_code
_entity_poly.pdbx_strand_id
1 'polypeptide(L)'
;MIYLTLLLVLILFTLLVFLQIAFAKKGAWISLVLPSIFCVISIYLSIMSPYWVAPIKLLRPIVFVLANIPTIILMAIHYVFKESTVNKKNCD
;
A
#
# COMPACT_ATOMS: atom_id res chain seq x y z
N MET A 1 -13.64 -16.74 15.84
CA MET A 1 -13.46 -16.54 14.37
C MET A 1 -12.88 -15.18 14.03
N ILE A 2 -13.50 -14.06 14.43
CA ILE A 2 -13.03 -12.69 14.10
C ILE A 2 -11.57 -12.42 14.50
N TYR A 3 -11.15 -12.85 15.70
CA TYR A 3 -9.76 -12.66 16.17
C TYR A 3 -8.73 -13.40 15.30
N LEU A 4 -9.06 -14.59 14.81
CA LEU A 4 -8.19 -15.35 13.91
C LEU A 4 -8.04 -14.63 12.56
N THR A 5 -9.14 -14.07 12.04
CA THR A 5 -9.13 -13.28 10.81
C THR A 5 -8.30 -12.01 10.95
N LEU A 6 -8.44 -11.28 12.07
CA LEU A 6 -7.64 -10.09 12.36
C LEU A 6 -6.15 -10.41 12.51
N LEU A 7 -5.82 -11.49 13.22
CA LEU A 7 -4.45 -11.97 13.37
C LEU A 7 -3.82 -12.31 12.00
N LEU A 8 -4.56 -13.03 11.16
CA LEU A 8 -4.12 -13.39 9.82
C LEU A 8 -3.85 -12.16 8.95
N VAL A 9 -4.75 -11.17 8.97
CA VAL A 9 -4.60 -9.91 8.23
C VAL A 9 -3.36 -9.14 8.71
N LEU A 10 -3.14 -9.09 10.03
CA LEU A 10 -1.98 -8.42 10.62
C LEU A 10 -0.66 -9.06 10.18
N ILE A 11 -0.59 -10.39 10.21
CA ILE A 11 0.58 -11.16 9.77
C ILE A 11 0.83 -10.92 8.29
N LEU A 12 -0.21 -10.99 7.46
CA LEU A 12 -0.11 -10.77 6.02
C LEU A 12 0.39 -9.36 5.71
N PHE A 13 -0.15 -8.34 6.38
CA PHE A 13 0.27 -6.95 6.23
C PHE A 13 1.75 -6.76 6.62
N THR A 14 2.15 -7.32 7.76
CA THR A 14 3.54 -7.25 8.23
C THR A 14 4.51 -7.91 7.25
N LEU A 15 4.13 -9.07 6.69
CA LEU A 15 4.92 -9.80 5.69
C LEU A 15 5.08 -8.97 4.40
N LEU A 16 4.01 -8.33 3.95
CA LEU A 16 4.03 -7.46 2.77
C LEU A 16 4.93 -6.24 2.96
N VAL A 17 4.88 -5.60 4.13
CA VAL A 17 5.79 -4.49 4.47
C VAL A 17 7.25 -4.94 4.46
N PHE A 18 7.55 -6.10 5.06
CA PHE A 18 8.90 -6.65 5.07
C PHE A 18 9.40 -6.97 3.66
N LEU A 19 8.55 -7.56 2.84
CA LEU A 19 8.84 -7.87 1.44
C LEU A 19 9.09 -6.59 0.63
N GLN A 20 8.34 -5.53 0.90
CA GLN A 20 8.52 -4.23 0.28
C GLN A 20 9.86 -3.57 0.63
N ILE A 21 10.29 -3.68 1.89
CA ILE A 21 11.61 -3.21 2.34
C ILE A 21 12.73 -4.02 1.65
N ALA A 22 12.56 -5.33 1.52
CA ALA A 22 13.52 -6.18 0.81
C ALA A 22 13.63 -5.81 -0.68
N PHE A 23 12.51 -5.52 -1.33
CA PHE A 23 12.49 -5.05 -2.72
C PHE A 23 13.07 -3.63 -2.88
N ALA A 24 12.84 -2.73 -1.93
CA ALA A 24 13.45 -1.40 -1.92
C ALA A 24 14.98 -1.45 -1.98
N LYS A 25 15.60 -2.46 -1.36
CA LYS A 25 17.06 -2.67 -1.39
C LYS A 25 17.57 -3.26 -2.71
N LYS A 26 16.77 -4.03 -3.45
CA LYS A 26 17.20 -4.72 -4.69
C LYS A 26 17.03 -3.88 -5.96
N GLY A 27 16.12 -2.91 -5.96
CA GLY A 27 15.97 -2.01 -7.11
C GLY A 27 14.70 -1.15 -7.03
N ALA A 28 14.81 0.11 -7.44
CA ALA A 28 13.74 1.11 -7.35
C ALA A 28 12.44 0.67 -8.04
N TRP A 29 12.54 -0.01 -9.18
CA TRP A 29 11.39 -0.44 -9.98
C TRP A 29 10.61 -1.60 -9.37
N ILE A 30 11.30 -2.56 -8.75
CA ILE A 30 10.68 -3.74 -8.14
C ILE A 30 9.94 -3.34 -6.86
N SER A 31 10.48 -2.35 -6.14
CA SER A 31 9.82 -1.79 -4.96
C SER A 31 8.51 -1.05 -5.27
N LEU A 32 8.30 -0.60 -6.52
CA LEU A 32 7.05 0.02 -6.95
C LEU A 32 5.96 -0.99 -7.34
N VAL A 33 6.32 -2.25 -7.57
CA VAL A 33 5.36 -3.28 -8.02
C VAL A 33 4.32 -3.56 -6.95
N LEU A 34 4.74 -3.77 -5.69
CA LEU A 34 3.82 -4.00 -4.58
C LEU A 34 2.82 -2.85 -4.33
N PRO A 35 3.24 -1.57 -4.19
CA PRO A 35 2.31 -0.46 -3.98
C PRO A 35 1.43 -0.23 -5.20
N SER A 36 1.93 -0.49 -6.42
CA SER A 36 1.11 -0.41 -7.64
C SER A 36 0.02 -1.49 -7.66
N ILE A 37 0.36 -2.75 -7.36
CA ILE A 37 -0.61 -3.85 -7.25
C ILE A 37 -1.64 -3.54 -6.16
N PHE A 38 -1.22 -3.04 -5.00
CA PHE A 38 -2.13 -2.63 -3.92
C PHE A 38 -3.05 -1.49 -4.34
N CYS A 39 -2.54 -0.51 -5.10
CA CYS A 39 -3.35 0.56 -5.66
C CYS A 39 -4.44 0.03 -6.59
N VAL A 40 -4.07 -0.85 -7.53
CA VAL A 40 -5.02 -1.45 -8.49
C VAL A 40 -6.07 -2.30 -7.77
N ILE A 41 -5.67 -3.12 -6.81
CA ILE A 41 -6.58 -3.93 -5.99
C ILE A 41 -7.52 -3.03 -5.16
N SER A 42 -6.99 -1.96 -4.56
CA SER A 42 -7.79 -1.01 -3.77
C SER A 42 -8.82 -0.28 -4.63
N ILE A 43 -8.42 0.19 -5.82
CA ILE A 43 -9.33 0.79 -6.80
C ILE A 43 -10.42 -0.21 -7.22
N TYR A 44 -10.05 -1.44 -7.55
CA TYR A 44 -10.99 -2.49 -7.93
C TYR A 44 -12.00 -2.79 -6.82
N LEU A 45 -11.54 -2.98 -5.57
CA LEU A 45 -12.42 -3.18 -4.42
C LEU A 45 -13.31 -1.96 -4.16
N SER A 46 -12.80 -0.75 -4.36
CA SER A 46 -13.58 0.48 -4.17
C SER A 46 -14.69 0.62 -5.20
N ILE A 47 -14.47 0.18 -6.45
CA ILE A 47 -15.49 0.17 -7.52
C ILE A 47 -16.52 -0.93 -7.28
N MET A 48 -16.09 -2.12 -6.83
CA MET A 48 -16.97 -3.25 -6.53
C MET A 48 -17.73 -3.10 -5.20
N SER A 49 -17.39 -2.09 -4.41
CA SER A 49 -18.00 -1.81 -3.12
C SER A 49 -19.48 -1.39 -3.28
N PRO A 50 -20.39 -1.92 -2.44
CA PRO A 50 -21.80 -1.49 -2.44
C PRO A 50 -21.97 -0.01 -2.08
N TYR A 51 -20.95 0.61 -1.46
CA TYR A 51 -20.92 2.05 -1.16
C TYR A 51 -20.68 2.91 -2.41
N TRP A 52 -20.24 2.32 -3.53
CA TRP A 52 -20.08 3.04 -4.80
C TRP A 52 -21.44 3.35 -5.45
N VAL A 53 -22.38 2.40 -5.37
CA VAL A 53 -23.75 2.50 -5.91
C VAL A 53 -24.76 3.14 -4.95
N ALA A 54 -24.42 3.28 -3.66
CA ALA A 54 -25.27 3.95 -2.69
C ALA A 54 -25.43 5.46 -2.98
N PRO A 55 -26.61 6.07 -2.68
CA PRO A 55 -26.89 7.49 -2.98
C PRO A 55 -26.06 8.48 -2.15
N ILE A 56 -25.24 8.01 -1.22
CA ILE A 56 -24.43 8.82 -0.31
C ILE A 56 -23.12 9.21 -1.00
N LYS A 57 -23.20 10.24 -1.86
CA LYS A 57 -22.07 10.76 -2.65
C LYS A 57 -20.88 11.23 -1.79
N LEU A 58 -21.14 11.66 -0.56
CA LEU A 58 -20.13 12.21 0.35
C LEU A 58 -19.23 11.13 1.00
N LEU A 59 -19.72 9.89 1.13
CA LEU A 59 -18.95 8.79 1.73
C LEU A 59 -17.91 8.21 0.76
N ARG A 60 -18.18 8.30 -0.55
CA ARG A 60 -17.34 7.72 -1.61
C ARG A 60 -15.86 8.17 -1.57
N PRO A 61 -15.54 9.48 -1.55
CA PRO A 61 -14.14 9.92 -1.46
C PRO A 61 -13.49 9.54 -0.13
N ILE A 62 -14.25 9.52 0.97
CA ILE A 62 -13.74 9.17 2.30
C ILE A 62 -13.33 7.69 2.34
N VAL A 63 -14.20 6.79 1.88
CA VAL A 63 -13.92 5.35 1.81
C VAL A 63 -12.78 5.07 0.84
N PHE A 64 -12.71 5.79 -0.28
CA PHE A 64 -11.59 5.68 -1.22
C PHE A 64 -10.25 6.07 -0.59
N VAL A 65 -10.20 7.20 0.12
CA VAL A 65 -8.98 7.64 0.81
C VAL A 65 -8.59 6.64 1.90
N LEU A 66 -9.53 6.21 2.76
CA LEU A 66 -9.24 5.24 3.82
C LEU A 66 -8.74 3.89 3.27
N ALA A 67 -9.34 3.39 2.19
CA ALA A 67 -8.92 2.14 1.54
C ALA A 67 -7.54 2.24 0.88
N ASN A 68 -7.07 3.46 0.61
CA ASN A 68 -5.76 3.72 0.01
C ASN A 68 -4.68 4.16 1.01
N ILE A 69 -5.00 4.31 2.31
CA ILE A 69 -4.00 4.58 3.36
C ILE A 69 -2.83 3.58 3.32
N PRO A 70 -3.04 2.25 3.19
CA PRO A 70 -1.95 1.29 3.08
C PRO A 70 -1.03 1.58 1.88
N THR A 71 -1.62 1.92 0.74
CA THR A 71 -0.91 2.25 -0.50
C THR A 71 -0.05 3.51 -0.33
N ILE A 72 -0.58 4.53 0.34
CA ILE A 72 0.13 5.79 0.63
C ILE A 72 1.33 5.52 1.55
N ILE A 73 1.16 4.72 2.60
CA ILE A 73 2.24 4.32 3.51
C ILE A 73 3.34 3.57 2.74
N LEU A 74 2.95 2.63 1.89
CA LEU A 74 3.87 1.85 1.07
C LEU A 74 4.63 2.71 0.05
N MET A 75 3.98 3.71 -0.54
CA MET A 75 4.66 4.72 -1.39
C MET A 75 5.62 5.60 -0.60
N ALA A 76 5.23 6.06 0.59
CA ALA A 76 6.09 6.88 1.44
C ALA A 76 7.36 6.13 1.84
N ILE A 77 7.24 4.86 2.24
CA ILE A 77 8.38 3.99 2.53
C ILE A 77 9.29 3.86 1.31
N HIS A 78 8.72 3.62 0.12
CA HIS A 78 9.51 3.56 -1.11
C HIS A 78 10.31 4.85 -1.34
N TYR A 79 9.68 6.02 -1.19
CA TYR A 79 10.32 7.30 -1.45
C TYR A 79 11.48 7.58 -0.49
N VAL A 80 11.27 7.36 0.81
CA VAL A 80 12.31 7.58 1.85
C VAL A 80 13.52 6.65 1.65
N PHE A 81 13.29 5.37 1.33
CA PHE A 81 14.38 4.43 1.07
C PHE A 81 15.11 4.72 -0.24
N LYS A 82 14.40 5.18 -1.27
CA LYS A 82 15.01 5.61 -2.54
C LYS A 82 15.92 6.82 -2.33
N GLU A 83 15.45 7.84 -1.61
CA GLU A 83 16.22 9.04 -1.31
C GLU A 83 17.49 8.73 -0.52
N SER A 84 17.38 7.84 0.48
CA SER A 84 18.53 7.36 1.25
C SER A 84 19.56 6.61 0.39
N THR A 85 19.11 5.86 -0.63
CA THR A 85 20.00 5.11 -1.53
C THR A 85 20.70 6.02 -2.53
N VAL A 86 20.01 7.04 -3.03
CA VAL A 86 20.58 8.05 -3.93
C VAL A 86 21.61 8.91 -3.20
N ASN A 87 21.31 9.36 -1.98
CA ASN A 87 22.27 10.11 -1.17
C ASN A 87 23.50 9.29 -0.80
N LYS A 88 23.36 7.98 -0.56
CA LYS A 88 24.51 7.10 -0.31
C LYS A 88 25.44 6.97 -1.52
N LYS A 89 24.90 6.90 -2.74
CA LYS A 89 25.70 6.83 -3.98
C LYS A 89 26.44 8.12 -4.34
N ASN A 90 26.03 9.27 -3.80
CA ASN A 90 26.67 10.56 -4.08
C ASN A 90 27.77 10.93 -3.06
N CYS A 91 27.97 10.11 -2.03
CA CYS A 91 29.03 10.29 -1.02
C CYS A 91 30.20 9.29 -1.17
N ASP A 92 30.11 8.35 -2.12
CA ASP A 92 31.17 7.42 -2.52
C ASP A 92 31.79 7.88 -3.85
#